data_AF-A0A1V0AKB6-F1
#
_entry.id   AF-A0A1V0AKB6-F1
#
_cell.length_a   1.000
_cell.length_b   1.000
_cell.length_c   1.000
_cell.angle_alpha   90.00
_cell.angle_beta   90.00
_cell.angle_gamma   90.00
#
_symmetry.space_group_name_H-M   'P 1'
#
loop_
_entity.id
_entity.type
_entity.pdbx_description
1 polymer ?
#
loop_
_entity_poly.entity_id
_entity_poly.type
_entity_poly.pdbx_seq_one_letter_code
_entity_poly.pdbx_strand_id
1 'polypeptide(L)'
;MEEETVRVLGAPATAIEPLTHNAMNGVTAGIWRVRAGRRSAIVKVLTRRKEAGAGWESATDPRHWNYWRREADVYSTGLPALWSGAGVRAPHLLRLVERDDGDLALWLEDVTGTPATTWPIARHGLLGHQLGLAQGGAGPVERPWTSRSFLRDYVDSKRVPYELLEDDTTWRHPLVSENLPPGLRGELQRLHRDREWLLNVMESLPRTLCHLDLWPSNALDVGGESVLIDWAFTGDGALGEDIGNHIPDSVFDLYVPAAHLPELDAAMYGRYVRGLRESGWRGDDRLVRLAVCASAVKYDWLVPRMLQHLDRQPLGYGGQAPVEAARLYRERGTAMLFLTRWADEARRLSDALA
;
A
#
# COMPACT_ATOMS: atom_id res chain seq x y z
N MET A 1 12.10 -7.53 -25.68
CA MET A 1 12.89 -6.65 -24.78
C MET A 1 14.03 -5.92 -25.48
N GLU A 2 14.97 -6.57 -26.20
CA GLU A 2 16.10 -5.86 -26.83
C GLU A 2 15.69 -4.74 -27.79
N GLU A 3 14.76 -5.01 -28.72
CA GLU A 3 14.21 -3.99 -29.61
C GLU A 3 13.44 -2.87 -28.87
N GLU A 4 12.77 -3.22 -27.77
CA GLU A 4 12.09 -2.24 -26.92
C GLU A 4 13.12 -1.29 -26.28
N THR A 5 14.22 -1.84 -25.76
CA THR A 5 15.34 -1.07 -25.20
C THR A 5 15.92 -0.10 -26.22
N VAL A 6 16.22 -0.56 -27.44
CA VAL A 6 16.76 0.33 -28.49
C VAL A 6 15.75 1.43 -28.83
N ARG A 7 14.44 1.12 -28.87
CA ARG A 7 13.40 2.11 -29.12
C ARG A 7 13.24 3.14 -28.00
N VAL A 8 13.39 2.74 -26.74
CA VAL A 8 13.17 3.60 -25.57
C VAL A 8 14.45 4.35 -25.16
N LEU A 9 15.58 3.64 -25.13
CA LEU A 9 16.87 4.14 -24.67
C LEU A 9 17.87 4.35 -25.80
N GLY A 10 17.47 4.25 -27.07
CA GLY A 10 18.25 4.58 -28.27
C GLY A 10 19.55 3.80 -28.48
N ALA A 11 19.78 2.74 -27.70
CA ALA A 11 20.94 1.86 -27.78
C ALA A 11 20.62 0.50 -27.13
N PRO A 12 21.39 -0.56 -27.42
CA PRO A 12 21.25 -1.85 -26.74
C PRO A 12 21.47 -1.74 -25.22
N ALA A 13 20.87 -2.66 -24.47
CA ALA A 13 21.05 -2.72 -23.03
C ALA A 13 22.51 -3.05 -22.69
N THR A 14 23.12 -2.26 -21.81
CA THR A 14 24.41 -2.56 -21.19
C THR A 14 24.24 -3.31 -19.87
N ALA A 15 23.08 -3.18 -19.22
CA ALA A 15 22.72 -3.95 -18.03
C ALA A 15 21.20 -4.08 -17.89
N ILE A 16 20.74 -5.22 -17.37
CA ILE A 16 19.35 -5.47 -17.02
C ILE A 16 19.36 -6.08 -15.61
N GLU A 17 18.78 -5.35 -14.66
CA GLU A 17 18.80 -5.69 -13.23
C GLU A 17 17.37 -5.97 -12.78
N PRO A 18 17.02 -7.18 -12.31
CA PRO A 18 15.70 -7.44 -11.76
C PRO A 18 15.49 -6.62 -10.49
N LEU A 19 14.30 -6.04 -10.35
CA LEU A 19 13.89 -5.31 -9.16
C LEU A 19 12.96 -6.15 -8.30
N THR A 20 13.12 -6.00 -6.98
CA THR A 20 12.28 -6.62 -5.98
C THR A 20 10.82 -6.20 -6.15
N HIS A 21 9.93 -7.18 -6.19
CA HIS A 21 8.48 -7.00 -6.25
C HIS A 21 7.79 -8.20 -5.59
N ASN A 22 6.48 -8.12 -5.39
CA ASN A 22 5.71 -9.24 -4.88
C ASN A 22 5.66 -10.39 -5.91
N ALA A 23 6.52 -11.39 -5.71
CA ALA A 23 6.60 -12.56 -6.58
C ALA A 23 5.29 -13.37 -6.59
N MET A 24 4.44 -13.27 -5.55
CA MET A 24 3.17 -13.98 -5.47
C MET A 24 2.06 -13.35 -6.31
N ASN A 25 2.19 -12.07 -6.72
CA ASN A 25 1.15 -11.40 -7.47
C ASN A 25 1.11 -11.86 -8.93
N GLY A 26 -0.07 -12.29 -9.39
CA GLY A 26 -0.34 -12.75 -10.75
C GLY A 26 -0.36 -11.66 -11.81
N VAL A 27 -0.41 -10.38 -11.45
CA VAL A 27 -0.52 -9.28 -12.43
C VAL A 27 0.82 -8.78 -12.98
N THR A 28 1.94 -9.16 -12.36
CA THR A 28 3.29 -8.70 -12.74
C THR A 28 4.18 -9.89 -13.08
N ALA A 29 4.60 -9.99 -14.35
CA ALA A 29 5.56 -10.99 -14.80
C ALA A 29 6.97 -10.69 -14.28
N GLY A 30 7.30 -9.41 -14.16
CA GLY A 30 8.53 -8.95 -13.53
C GLY A 30 8.76 -7.46 -13.71
N ILE A 31 9.78 -6.96 -13.01
CA ILE A 31 10.21 -5.57 -13.03
C ILE A 31 11.73 -5.56 -13.18
N TRP A 32 12.25 -4.73 -14.08
CA TRP A 32 13.68 -4.59 -14.32
C TRP A 32 14.08 -3.13 -14.46
N ARG A 33 15.25 -2.79 -13.93
CA ARG A 33 15.97 -1.59 -14.33
C ARG A 33 16.85 -1.93 -15.52
N VAL A 34 16.66 -1.22 -16.63
CA VAL A 34 17.42 -1.37 -17.87
C VAL A 34 18.32 -0.16 -18.04
N ARG A 35 19.61 -0.38 -18.30
CA ARG A 35 20.60 0.66 -18.58
C ARG A 35 21.12 0.52 -20.00
N ALA A 36 21.27 1.64 -20.70
CA ALA A 36 21.91 1.71 -22.02
C ALA A 36 22.79 2.97 -22.09
N GLY A 37 24.10 2.78 -21.92
CA GLY A 37 25.05 3.89 -21.80
C GLY A 37 24.75 4.74 -20.56
N ARG A 38 24.47 6.03 -20.76
CA ARG A 38 24.13 6.98 -19.66
C ARG A 38 22.63 7.06 -19.34
N ARG A 39 21.78 6.35 -20.08
CA ARG A 39 20.33 6.36 -19.89
C ARG A 39 19.88 5.11 -19.15
N SER A 40 18.81 5.25 -18.38
CA SER A 40 18.13 4.14 -17.73
C SER A 40 16.62 4.32 -17.75
N ALA A 41 15.91 3.20 -17.64
CA ALA A 41 14.46 3.13 -17.51
C ALA A 41 14.08 1.93 -16.65
N ILE A 42 12.89 1.98 -16.05
CA ILE A 42 12.24 0.83 -15.43
C ILE A 42 11.30 0.21 -16.45
N VAL A 43 11.33 -1.11 -16.61
CA VAL A 43 10.32 -1.85 -17.35
C VAL A 43 9.56 -2.77 -16.40
N LYS A 44 8.26 -2.55 -16.27
CA LYS A 44 7.33 -3.45 -15.58
C LYS A 44 6.48 -4.17 -16.63
N VAL A 45 6.43 -5.49 -16.56
CA VAL A 45 5.65 -6.31 -17.50
C VAL A 45 4.39 -6.78 -16.78
N LEU A 46 3.24 -6.25 -17.20
CA LEU A 46 1.93 -6.65 -16.73
C LEU A 46 1.45 -7.88 -17.49
N THR A 47 0.90 -8.84 -16.76
CA THR A 47 0.45 -10.11 -17.32
C THR A 47 -0.82 -10.60 -16.62
N ARG A 48 -1.53 -11.52 -17.28
CA ARG A 48 -2.64 -12.30 -16.71
C ARG A 48 -2.36 -13.80 -16.71
N ARG A 49 -1.12 -14.19 -17.04
CA ARG A 49 -0.74 -15.58 -17.35
C ARG A 49 0.14 -16.21 -16.28
N LYS A 50 0.63 -15.40 -15.34
CA LYS A 50 1.51 -15.86 -14.26
C LYS A 50 0.70 -16.63 -13.23
N GLU A 51 1.21 -17.77 -12.82
CA GLU A 51 0.69 -18.51 -11.67
C GLU A 51 0.88 -17.67 -10.40
N ALA A 52 -0.23 -17.40 -9.71
CA ALA A 52 -0.27 -16.53 -8.55
C ALA A 52 -0.32 -17.35 -7.26
N GLY A 53 0.15 -16.74 -6.17
CA GLY A 53 -0.17 -17.23 -4.84
C GLY A 53 -1.66 -17.08 -4.52
N ALA A 54 -2.16 -17.94 -3.64
CA ALA A 54 -3.55 -17.87 -3.19
C ALA A 54 -3.91 -16.47 -2.65
N GLY A 55 -4.98 -15.87 -3.19
CA GLY A 55 -5.45 -14.53 -2.83
C GLY A 55 -4.75 -13.38 -3.56
N TRP A 56 -3.91 -13.69 -4.56
CA TRP A 56 -3.16 -12.75 -5.40
C TRP A 56 -3.36 -13.00 -6.91
N GLU A 57 -4.42 -13.70 -7.27
CA GLU A 57 -4.78 -14.03 -8.64
C GLU A 57 -5.09 -12.77 -9.45
N SER A 58 -4.68 -12.75 -10.73
CA SER A 58 -5.02 -11.65 -11.64
C SER A 58 -6.51 -11.67 -11.97
N ALA A 59 -7.15 -10.51 -11.99
CA ALA A 59 -8.53 -10.35 -12.44
C ALA A 59 -8.61 -9.71 -13.84
N THR A 60 -9.66 -10.06 -14.59
CA THR A 60 -10.01 -9.44 -15.87
C THR A 60 -11.14 -8.41 -15.76
N ASP A 61 -11.91 -8.45 -14.67
CA ASP A 61 -12.87 -7.41 -14.33
C ASP A 61 -12.12 -6.10 -14.04
N PRO A 62 -12.36 -5.01 -14.80
CA PRO A 62 -11.72 -3.71 -14.57
C PRO A 62 -11.96 -3.11 -13.17
N ARG A 63 -13.04 -3.50 -12.49
CA ARG A 63 -13.40 -2.98 -11.15
C ARG A 63 -12.73 -3.73 -10.01
N HIS A 64 -12.31 -4.97 -10.22
CA HIS A 64 -11.66 -5.79 -9.20
C HIS A 64 -10.29 -5.23 -8.81
N TRP A 65 -9.94 -5.17 -7.53
CA TRP A 65 -8.69 -4.55 -7.06
C TRP A 65 -7.42 -5.06 -7.75
N ASN A 66 -7.35 -6.35 -8.12
CA ASN A 66 -6.21 -6.93 -8.85
C ASN A 66 -6.42 -7.04 -10.37
N TYR A 67 -7.12 -6.07 -10.99
CA TYR A 67 -7.24 -5.98 -12.46
C TYR A 67 -5.87 -5.81 -13.13
N TRP A 68 -5.49 -6.78 -13.95
CA TRP A 68 -4.12 -6.91 -14.44
C TRP A 68 -3.62 -5.73 -15.28
N ARG A 69 -4.51 -5.02 -15.97
CA ARG A 69 -4.18 -3.95 -16.92
C ARG A 69 -4.18 -2.55 -16.28
N ARG A 70 -4.70 -2.40 -15.06
CA ARG A 70 -5.02 -1.08 -14.49
C ARG A 70 -3.89 -0.07 -14.58
N GLU A 71 -2.68 -0.47 -14.22
CA GLU A 71 -1.54 0.44 -14.21
C GLU A 71 -1.24 1.00 -15.61
N ALA A 72 -1.39 0.21 -16.67
CA ALA A 72 -1.28 0.70 -18.05
C ALA A 72 -2.34 1.76 -18.37
N ASP A 73 -3.57 1.56 -17.89
CA ASP A 73 -4.68 2.49 -18.10
C ASP A 73 -4.48 3.79 -17.28
N VAL A 74 -3.92 3.71 -16.07
CA VAL A 74 -3.52 4.88 -15.26
C VAL A 74 -2.51 5.75 -16.03
N TYR A 75 -1.43 5.14 -16.51
CA TYR A 75 -0.38 5.88 -17.21
C TYR A 75 -0.84 6.41 -18.58
N SER A 76 -1.58 5.61 -19.36
CA SER A 76 -2.03 6.01 -20.71
C SER A 76 -3.07 7.13 -20.69
N THR A 77 -3.87 7.24 -19.63
CA THR A 77 -4.82 8.33 -19.44
C THR A 77 -4.23 9.55 -18.75
N GLY A 78 -2.99 9.48 -18.26
CA GLY A 78 -2.34 10.56 -17.53
C GLY A 78 -2.98 10.87 -16.18
N LEU A 79 -3.69 9.92 -15.57
CA LEU A 79 -4.43 10.12 -14.32
C LEU A 79 -3.58 10.76 -13.19
N PRO A 80 -2.30 10.38 -12.97
CA PRO A 80 -1.50 10.96 -11.91
C PRO A 80 -1.26 12.48 -12.04
N ALA A 81 -1.46 13.07 -13.22
CA ALA A 81 -1.34 14.51 -13.43
C ALA A 81 -2.38 15.31 -12.62
N LEU A 82 -3.47 14.69 -12.16
CA LEU A 82 -4.42 15.33 -11.24
C LEU A 82 -3.78 15.76 -9.92
N TRP A 83 -2.67 15.14 -9.52
CA TRP A 83 -2.00 15.42 -8.25
C TRP A 83 -0.74 16.29 -8.39
N SER A 84 -0.35 16.66 -9.62
CA SER A 84 0.91 17.40 -9.85
C SER A 84 0.95 18.76 -9.18
N GLY A 85 -0.19 19.47 -9.12
CA GLY A 85 -0.32 20.75 -8.42
C GLY A 85 -0.11 20.64 -6.90
N ALA A 86 -0.20 19.44 -6.33
CA ALA A 86 0.02 19.16 -4.92
C ALA A 86 1.45 18.70 -4.61
N GLY A 87 2.36 18.70 -5.60
CA GLY A 87 3.73 18.19 -5.43
C GLY A 87 3.81 16.66 -5.39
N VAL A 88 2.82 15.97 -5.98
CA VAL A 88 2.84 14.52 -6.16
C VAL A 88 2.80 14.18 -7.64
N ARG A 89 3.65 13.28 -8.10
CA ARG A 89 3.62 12.77 -9.48
C ARG A 89 3.87 11.27 -9.53
N ALA A 90 3.61 10.68 -10.69
CA ALA A 90 4.11 9.37 -11.06
C ALA A 90 5.42 9.50 -11.89
N PRO A 91 6.23 8.43 -12.02
CA PRO A 91 7.25 8.33 -13.04
C PRO A 91 6.70 8.66 -14.43
N HIS A 92 7.48 9.30 -15.31
CA HIS A 92 7.02 9.51 -16.68
C HIS A 92 6.89 8.18 -17.44
N LEU A 93 5.77 7.97 -18.13
CA LEU A 93 5.63 6.89 -19.10
C LEU A 93 6.47 7.23 -20.35
N LEU A 94 7.56 6.48 -20.55
CA LEU A 94 8.41 6.59 -21.74
C LEU A 94 7.80 5.86 -22.91
N ARG A 95 7.25 4.66 -22.66
CA ARG A 95 6.54 3.87 -23.67
C ARG A 95 5.63 2.83 -23.05
N LEU A 96 4.48 2.60 -23.69
CA LEU A 96 3.66 1.42 -23.49
C LEU A 96 3.79 0.52 -24.73
N VAL A 97 4.10 -0.76 -24.53
CA VAL A 97 4.22 -1.75 -25.61
C VAL A 97 3.29 -2.91 -25.31
N GLU A 98 2.36 -3.20 -26.22
CA GLU A 98 1.62 -4.45 -26.24
C GLU A 98 2.45 -5.50 -26.97
N ARG A 99 2.71 -6.63 -26.30
CA ARG A 99 3.50 -7.74 -26.84
C ARG A 99 2.59 -8.75 -27.53
N ASP A 100 3.17 -9.58 -28.41
CA ASP A 100 2.42 -10.57 -29.20
C ASP A 100 1.64 -11.59 -28.35
N ASP A 101 2.07 -11.80 -27.11
CA ASP A 101 1.43 -12.68 -26.15
C ASP A 101 0.32 -12.00 -25.30
N GLY A 102 0.05 -10.73 -25.58
CA GLY A 102 -0.96 -9.90 -24.90
C GLY A 102 -0.50 -9.28 -23.59
N ASP A 103 0.74 -9.51 -23.15
CA ASP A 103 1.31 -8.79 -22.00
C ASP A 103 1.61 -7.33 -22.38
N LEU A 104 1.59 -6.46 -21.36
CA LEU A 104 1.91 -5.04 -21.54
C LEU A 104 3.24 -4.72 -20.87
N ALA A 105 4.19 -4.17 -21.62
CA ALA A 105 5.42 -3.63 -21.07
C ALA A 105 5.30 -2.11 -20.87
N LEU A 106 5.32 -1.68 -19.61
CA LEU A 106 5.35 -0.28 -19.21
C LEU A 106 6.81 0.12 -19.01
N TRP A 107 7.31 0.96 -19.92
CA TRP A 107 8.61 1.60 -19.81
C TRP A 107 8.44 2.95 -19.13
N LEU A 108 9.00 3.08 -17.94
CA LEU A 108 8.88 4.22 -17.03
C LEU A 108 10.24 4.87 -16.81
N GLU A 109 10.22 6.16 -16.47
CA GLU A 109 11.36 6.91 -15.93
C GLU A 109 12.03 6.14 -14.78
N ASP A 110 13.36 6.02 -14.81
CA ASP A 110 14.16 5.55 -13.68
C ASP A 110 14.40 6.72 -12.72
N VAL A 111 13.46 6.91 -11.80
CA VAL A 111 13.45 8.03 -10.85
C VAL A 111 14.58 7.86 -9.85
N THR A 112 15.48 8.85 -9.81
CA THR A 112 16.55 8.92 -8.81
C THR A 112 16.12 9.84 -7.68
N GLY A 113 15.63 9.25 -6.58
CA GLY A 113 15.18 9.96 -5.38
C GLY A 113 15.48 9.18 -4.11
N THR A 114 15.21 9.79 -2.96
CA THR A 114 15.36 9.11 -1.65
C THR A 114 14.11 8.28 -1.37
N PRO A 115 14.19 6.96 -1.19
CA PRO A 115 13.02 6.12 -0.94
C PRO A 115 12.43 6.40 0.45
N ALA A 116 11.11 6.26 0.59
CA ALA A 116 10.43 6.52 1.86
C ALA A 116 10.77 5.52 2.96
N THR A 117 11.41 4.40 2.62
CA THR A 117 11.98 3.44 3.58
C THR A 117 13.12 4.03 4.43
N THR A 118 13.69 5.18 4.04
CA THR A 118 14.76 5.86 4.78
C THR A 118 14.39 7.29 5.18
N TRP A 119 13.12 7.68 5.06
CA TRP A 119 12.71 9.04 5.37
C TRP A 119 12.67 9.31 6.88
N PRO A 120 12.99 10.54 7.31
CA PRO A 120 12.60 11.00 8.64
C PRO A 120 11.08 11.21 8.71
N ILE A 121 10.50 11.12 9.92
CA ILE A 121 9.06 11.33 10.18
C ILE A 121 8.54 12.63 9.57
N ALA A 122 9.32 13.72 9.64
CA ALA A 122 8.94 15.00 9.05
C ALA A 122 8.66 14.92 7.54
N ARG A 123 9.35 14.06 6.79
CA ARG A 123 9.14 13.88 5.35
C ARG A 123 7.88 13.06 5.05
N HIS A 124 7.53 12.09 5.89
CA HIS A 124 6.21 11.45 5.86
C HIS A 124 5.09 12.45 6.14
N GLY A 125 5.32 13.40 7.07
CA GLY A 125 4.43 14.54 7.30
C GLY A 125 4.23 15.40 6.04
N LEU A 126 5.30 15.68 5.28
CA LEU A 126 5.18 16.38 4.00
C LEU A 126 4.35 15.58 2.98
N LEU A 127 4.56 14.27 2.87
CA LEU A 127 3.73 13.40 2.02
C LEU A 127 2.25 13.46 2.44
N GLY A 128 1.97 13.45 3.75
CA GLY A 128 0.62 13.65 4.28
C GLY A 128 -0.01 14.94 3.78
N HIS A 129 0.70 16.07 3.88
CA HIS A 129 0.23 17.37 3.36
C HIS A 129 -0.06 17.34 1.86
N GLN A 130 0.85 16.79 1.07
CA GLN A 130 0.71 16.68 -0.39
C GLN A 130 -0.47 15.80 -0.79
N LEU A 131 -0.70 14.68 -0.10
CA LEU A 131 -1.87 13.82 -0.32
C LEU A 131 -3.18 14.52 0.07
N GLY A 132 -3.19 15.29 1.16
CA GLY A 132 -4.37 16.08 1.54
C GLY A 132 -4.74 17.12 0.49
N LEU A 133 -3.73 17.79 -0.08
CA LEU A 133 -3.93 18.71 -1.20
C LEU A 133 -4.48 17.99 -2.44
N ALA A 134 -3.83 16.90 -2.83
CA ALA A 134 -4.15 16.10 -4.01
C ALA A 134 -5.57 15.52 -3.95
N GLN A 135 -5.90 14.82 -2.86
CA GLN A 135 -7.15 14.09 -2.72
C GLN A 135 -8.33 15.02 -2.44
N GLY A 136 -8.13 16.06 -1.62
CA GLY A 136 -9.18 17.06 -1.39
C GLY A 136 -9.53 17.87 -2.63
N GLY A 137 -8.57 18.08 -3.55
CA GLY A 137 -8.80 18.76 -4.83
C GLY A 137 -9.34 17.86 -5.94
N ALA A 138 -9.01 16.56 -5.92
CA ALA A 138 -9.46 15.61 -6.94
C ALA A 138 -10.93 15.19 -6.76
N GLY A 139 -11.36 14.94 -5.53
CA GLY A 139 -12.67 14.34 -5.24
C GLY A 139 -12.82 12.93 -5.85
N PRO A 140 -14.05 12.40 -5.94
CA PRO A 140 -14.30 11.11 -6.60
C PRO A 140 -13.96 11.18 -8.08
N VAL A 141 -13.04 10.32 -8.53
CA VAL A 141 -12.67 10.21 -9.95
C VAL A 141 -13.07 8.84 -10.47
N GLU A 142 -14.07 8.82 -11.36
CA GLU A 142 -14.50 7.58 -11.99
C GLU A 142 -13.89 7.39 -13.39
N ARG A 143 -13.32 6.21 -13.62
CA ARG A 143 -12.95 5.68 -14.94
C ARG A 143 -13.47 4.25 -15.06
N PRO A 144 -13.59 3.66 -16.26
CA PRO A 144 -14.06 2.28 -16.43
C PRO A 144 -13.25 1.23 -15.64
N TRP A 145 -11.98 1.52 -15.35
CA TRP A 145 -11.00 0.63 -14.72
C TRP A 145 -10.61 1.03 -13.29
N THR A 146 -11.18 2.10 -12.71
CA THR A 146 -10.89 2.42 -11.31
C THR A 146 -11.40 1.28 -10.43
N SER A 147 -10.55 0.82 -9.51
CA SER A 147 -10.94 -0.19 -8.54
C SER A 147 -12.09 0.32 -7.67
N ARG A 148 -12.94 -0.60 -7.22
CA ARG A 148 -14.05 -0.35 -6.29
C ARG A 148 -13.96 -1.36 -5.15
N SER A 149 -14.44 -0.97 -3.97
CA SER A 149 -14.45 -1.83 -2.77
C SER A 149 -13.09 -2.48 -2.46
N PHE A 150 -11.99 -1.78 -2.77
CA PHE A 150 -10.62 -2.31 -2.65
C PHE A 150 -10.37 -2.98 -1.31
N LEU A 151 -10.65 -2.27 -0.21
CA LEU A 151 -10.36 -2.76 1.13
C LEU A 151 -11.12 -4.05 1.45
N ARG A 152 -12.42 -4.12 1.11
CA ARG A 152 -13.24 -5.31 1.32
C ARG A 152 -12.69 -6.49 0.53
N ASP A 153 -12.55 -6.32 -0.78
CA ASP A 153 -12.11 -7.41 -1.65
C ASP A 153 -10.68 -7.87 -1.31
N TYR A 154 -9.80 -6.95 -0.93
CA TYR A 154 -8.42 -7.27 -0.52
C TYR A 154 -8.38 -8.10 0.76
N VAL A 155 -9.20 -7.74 1.76
CA VAL A 155 -9.26 -8.46 3.04
C VAL A 155 -9.97 -9.80 2.85
N ASP A 156 -11.00 -9.89 2.01
CA ASP A 156 -11.70 -11.14 1.65
C ASP A 156 -10.83 -12.10 0.83
N SER A 157 -9.83 -11.59 0.12
CA SER A 157 -8.87 -12.42 -0.62
C SER A 157 -7.91 -13.19 0.31
N LYS A 158 -7.78 -12.80 1.58
CA LYS A 158 -6.79 -13.38 2.49
C LYS A 158 -7.25 -14.73 3.02
N ARG A 159 -6.51 -15.78 2.62
CA ARG A 159 -6.66 -17.15 3.14
C ARG A 159 -5.69 -17.37 4.30
N VAL A 160 -6.14 -17.11 5.53
CA VAL A 160 -5.38 -17.31 6.77
C VAL A 160 -6.22 -18.09 7.80
N PRO A 161 -5.58 -18.87 8.70
CA PRO A 161 -6.30 -19.64 9.70
C PRO A 161 -6.68 -18.75 10.90
N TYR A 162 -7.81 -18.05 10.81
CA TYR A 162 -8.31 -17.16 11.86
C TYR A 162 -8.58 -17.90 13.19
N GLU A 163 -8.83 -19.21 13.13
CA GLU A 163 -8.96 -20.09 14.30
C GLU A 163 -7.70 -20.12 15.19
N LEU A 164 -6.52 -19.76 14.68
CA LEU A 164 -5.31 -19.64 15.49
C LEU A 164 -5.38 -18.48 16.49
N LEU A 165 -6.30 -17.54 16.33
CA LEU A 165 -6.58 -16.54 17.36
C LEU A 165 -7.20 -17.18 18.61
N GLU A 166 -7.81 -18.35 18.49
CA GLU A 166 -8.45 -19.10 19.59
C GLU A 166 -7.59 -20.26 20.12
N ASP A 167 -6.45 -20.58 19.51
CA ASP A 167 -5.61 -21.72 19.93
C ASP A 167 -4.61 -21.36 21.04
N ASP A 168 -4.88 -21.85 22.25
CA ASP A 168 -3.98 -21.70 23.39
C ASP A 168 -2.58 -22.26 23.18
N THR A 169 -2.44 -23.33 22.39
CA THR A 169 -1.14 -23.96 22.12
C THR A 169 -0.25 -23.00 21.33
N THR A 170 -0.79 -22.44 20.24
CA THR A 170 -0.15 -21.40 19.44
C THR A 170 0.26 -20.18 20.28
N TRP A 171 -0.62 -19.68 21.16
CA TRP A 171 -0.32 -18.52 21.99
C TRP A 171 0.68 -18.76 23.13
N ARG A 172 0.90 -20.03 23.51
CA ARG A 172 1.95 -20.42 24.47
C ARG A 172 3.32 -20.66 23.80
N HIS A 173 3.39 -20.64 22.47
CA HIS A 173 4.65 -20.79 21.76
C HIS A 173 5.64 -19.70 22.17
N PRO A 174 6.92 -19.99 22.50
CA PRO A 174 7.88 -19.01 23.03
C PRO A 174 8.00 -17.74 22.17
N LEU A 175 8.09 -17.90 20.84
CA LEU A 175 8.15 -16.78 19.91
C LEU A 175 6.94 -15.83 20.03
N VAL A 176 5.76 -16.37 20.37
CA VAL A 176 4.52 -15.59 20.55
C VAL A 176 4.49 -14.98 21.94
N SER A 177 4.56 -15.81 22.99
CA SER A 177 4.37 -15.38 24.37
C SER A 177 5.42 -14.39 24.86
N GLU A 178 6.64 -14.42 24.32
CA GLU A 178 7.74 -13.54 24.72
C GLU A 178 7.83 -12.25 23.91
N ASN A 179 7.19 -12.19 22.73
CA ASN A 179 7.38 -11.08 21.79
C ASN A 179 6.07 -10.36 21.42
N LEU A 180 4.91 -11.01 21.43
CA LEU A 180 3.64 -10.29 21.23
C LEU A 180 3.22 -9.57 22.52
N PRO A 181 2.72 -8.33 22.43
CA PRO A 181 2.24 -7.58 23.59
C PRO A 181 1.14 -8.30 24.37
N PRO A 182 1.10 -8.19 25.71
CA PRO A 182 -0.01 -8.65 26.52
C PRO A 182 -1.34 -8.06 26.07
N GLY A 183 -2.41 -8.86 26.12
CA GLY A 183 -3.77 -8.45 25.73
C GLY A 183 -4.03 -8.46 24.22
N LEU A 184 -2.99 -8.47 23.37
CA LEU A 184 -3.15 -8.39 21.91
C LEU A 184 -4.10 -9.46 21.34
N ARG A 185 -4.09 -10.68 21.88
CA ARG A 185 -5.02 -11.75 21.46
C ARG A 185 -6.47 -11.30 21.49
N GLY A 186 -6.92 -10.79 22.64
CA GLY A 186 -8.30 -10.35 22.83
C GLY A 186 -8.65 -9.13 21.99
N GLU A 187 -7.68 -8.27 21.71
CA GLU A 187 -7.85 -7.13 20.80
C GLU A 187 -8.03 -7.57 19.35
N LEU A 188 -7.22 -8.52 18.88
CA LEU A 188 -7.32 -9.07 17.52
C LEU A 188 -8.63 -9.81 17.30
N GLN A 189 -9.09 -10.58 18.29
CA GLN A 189 -10.40 -11.23 18.25
C GLN A 189 -11.54 -10.21 18.12
N ARG A 190 -11.44 -9.06 18.80
CA ARG A 190 -12.42 -7.96 18.65
C ARG A 190 -12.36 -7.33 17.27
N LEU A 191 -11.16 -6.98 16.81
CA LEU A 191 -10.94 -6.44 15.46
C LEU A 191 -11.54 -7.35 14.38
N HIS A 192 -11.30 -8.65 14.48
CA HIS A 192 -11.84 -9.63 13.53
C HIS A 192 -13.37 -9.73 13.59
N ARG A 193 -13.97 -9.72 14.79
CA ARG A 193 -15.44 -9.69 14.94
C ARG A 193 -16.06 -8.42 14.36
N ASP A 194 -15.35 -7.30 14.45
CA ASP A 194 -15.79 -5.98 13.98
C ASP A 194 -15.52 -5.74 12.50
N ARG A 195 -14.88 -6.69 11.80
CA ARG A 195 -14.46 -6.59 10.39
C ARG A 195 -15.56 -6.06 9.48
N GLU A 196 -16.72 -6.72 9.43
CA GLU A 196 -17.80 -6.33 8.53
C GLU A 196 -18.33 -4.92 8.81
N TRP A 197 -18.42 -4.56 10.09
CA TRP A 197 -18.83 -3.23 10.48
C TRP A 197 -17.80 -2.17 10.05
N LEU A 198 -16.50 -2.41 10.26
CA LEU A 198 -15.43 -1.51 9.83
C LEU A 198 -15.40 -1.33 8.30
N LEU A 199 -15.61 -2.40 7.54
CA LEU A 199 -15.69 -2.35 6.08
C LEU A 199 -16.89 -1.52 5.61
N ASN A 200 -18.07 -1.71 6.22
CA ASN A 200 -19.25 -0.90 5.91
C ASN A 200 -19.05 0.58 6.25
N VAL A 201 -18.37 0.87 7.36
CA VAL A 201 -17.97 2.24 7.71
C VAL A 201 -17.11 2.83 6.60
N MET A 202 -16.02 2.16 6.21
CA MET A 202 -15.10 2.65 5.16
C MET A 202 -15.80 2.96 3.83
N GLU A 203 -16.78 2.14 3.44
CA GLU A 203 -17.54 2.33 2.20
C GLU A 203 -18.54 3.51 2.26
N SER A 204 -18.91 3.96 3.47
CA SER A 204 -19.83 5.09 3.68
C SER A 204 -19.15 6.46 3.74
N LEU A 205 -17.82 6.50 3.89
CA LEU A 205 -17.06 7.73 4.15
C LEU A 205 -16.86 8.55 2.87
N PRO A 206 -16.51 9.86 2.99
CA PRO A 206 -16.22 10.72 1.85
C PRO A 206 -15.18 10.10 0.91
N ARG A 207 -15.55 9.96 -0.38
CA ARG A 207 -14.75 9.27 -1.39
C ARG A 207 -13.84 10.22 -2.17
N THR A 208 -12.71 9.69 -2.61
CA THR A 208 -11.72 10.36 -3.46
C THR A 208 -11.04 9.34 -4.38
N LEU A 209 -10.28 9.83 -5.35
CA LEU A 209 -9.22 9.03 -5.95
C LEU A 209 -8.15 8.70 -4.90
N CYS A 210 -7.82 7.42 -4.73
CA CYS A 210 -6.74 6.91 -3.88
C CYS A 210 -5.76 6.04 -4.67
N HIS A 211 -4.52 5.97 -4.19
CA HIS A 211 -3.48 5.07 -4.70
C HIS A 211 -3.76 3.62 -4.30
N LEU A 212 -4.28 3.41 -3.08
CA LEU A 212 -4.71 2.14 -2.46
C LEU A 212 -3.59 1.10 -2.20
N ASP A 213 -2.39 1.36 -2.71
CA ASP A 213 -1.16 0.64 -2.36
C ASP A 213 -0.07 1.60 -1.84
N LEU A 214 -0.44 2.55 -0.98
CA LEU A 214 0.51 3.54 -0.48
C LEU A 214 1.27 3.00 0.73
N TRP A 215 2.54 2.70 0.52
CA TRP A 215 3.49 2.27 1.57
C TRP A 215 4.90 2.74 1.22
N PRO A 216 5.89 2.69 2.14
CA PRO A 216 7.18 3.34 1.92
C PRO A 216 7.98 2.89 0.69
N SER A 217 7.87 1.63 0.27
CA SER A 217 8.59 1.18 -0.92
C SER A 217 8.01 1.70 -2.23
N ASN A 218 6.79 2.25 -2.20
CA ASN A 218 6.12 2.85 -3.35
C ASN A 218 6.27 4.39 -3.41
N ALA A 219 7.09 5.00 -2.55
CA ALA A 219 7.26 6.45 -2.51
C ALA A 219 8.74 6.87 -2.54
N LEU A 220 9.04 7.89 -3.34
CA LEU A 220 10.36 8.52 -3.43
C LEU A 220 10.26 10.04 -3.27
N ASP A 221 11.32 10.63 -2.75
CA ASP A 221 11.48 12.08 -2.61
C ASP A 221 12.47 12.59 -3.64
N VAL A 222 12.04 13.59 -4.41
CA VAL A 222 12.87 14.28 -5.40
C VAL A 222 12.83 15.77 -5.06
N GLY A 223 13.70 16.19 -4.14
CA GLY A 223 13.80 17.60 -3.74
C GLY A 223 12.52 18.18 -3.12
N GLY A 224 11.78 17.37 -2.35
CA GLY A 224 10.50 17.73 -1.75
C GLY A 224 9.28 17.33 -2.57
N GLU A 225 9.43 17.00 -3.86
CA GLU A 225 8.36 16.40 -4.65
C GLU A 225 8.23 14.91 -4.30
N SER A 226 6.99 14.44 -4.07
CA SER A 226 6.70 13.03 -3.86
C SER A 226 6.45 12.32 -5.19
N VAL A 227 7.25 11.29 -5.49
CA VAL A 227 7.02 10.41 -6.63
C VAL A 227 6.45 9.09 -6.13
N LEU A 228 5.21 8.79 -6.53
CA LEU A 228 4.53 7.54 -6.18
C LEU A 228 4.60 6.57 -7.36
N ILE A 229 4.94 5.31 -7.06
CA ILE A 229 5.05 4.22 -8.04
C ILE A 229 4.04 3.12 -7.73
N ASP A 230 3.83 2.23 -8.70
CA ASP A 230 2.93 1.09 -8.60
C ASP A 230 1.46 1.49 -8.38
N TRP A 231 0.88 2.11 -9.40
CA TRP A 231 -0.50 2.57 -9.39
C TRP A 231 -1.51 1.44 -9.69
N ALA A 232 -1.14 0.18 -9.50
CA ALA A 232 -1.93 -0.97 -9.92
C ALA A 232 -3.27 -1.10 -9.18
N PHE A 233 -3.41 -0.58 -7.95
CA PHE A 233 -4.65 -0.66 -7.17
C PHE A 233 -5.51 0.60 -7.21
N THR A 234 -5.03 1.66 -7.87
CA THR A 234 -5.65 2.98 -7.93
C THR A 234 -7.16 2.94 -8.20
N GLY A 235 -7.91 3.72 -7.45
CA GLY A 235 -9.36 3.78 -7.65
C GLY A 235 -10.09 4.58 -6.60
N ASP A 236 -11.34 4.18 -6.40
CA ASP A 236 -12.23 4.80 -5.44
C ASP A 236 -11.86 4.37 -4.01
N GLY A 237 -11.51 5.34 -3.16
CA GLY A 237 -11.10 5.15 -1.76
C GLY A 237 -11.67 6.22 -0.85
N ALA A 238 -11.63 5.99 0.47
CA ALA A 238 -12.03 7.00 1.45
C ALA A 238 -10.93 8.04 1.64
N LEU A 239 -11.29 9.30 1.90
CA LEU A 239 -10.34 10.30 2.36
C LEU A 239 -9.70 9.82 3.67
N GLY A 240 -8.39 9.64 3.68
CA GLY A 240 -7.62 9.07 4.79
C GLY A 240 -7.17 7.62 4.58
N GLU A 241 -7.71 6.89 3.60
CA GLU A 241 -7.40 5.46 3.39
C GLU A 241 -5.93 5.23 3.02
N ASP A 242 -5.36 6.06 2.13
CA ASP A 242 -3.95 5.95 1.73
C ASP A 242 -2.98 6.20 2.90
N ILE A 243 -3.26 7.19 3.77
CA ILE A 243 -2.40 7.42 4.95
C ILE A 243 -2.63 6.37 6.03
N GLY A 244 -3.85 5.86 6.17
CA GLY A 244 -4.20 4.74 7.04
C GLY A 244 -3.56 3.41 6.60
N ASN A 245 -3.16 3.32 5.33
CA ASN A 245 -2.29 2.27 4.81
C ASN A 245 -0.80 2.59 5.09
N HIS A 246 -0.34 3.78 4.75
CA HIS A 246 1.09 4.12 4.78
C HIS A 246 1.69 4.06 6.18
N ILE A 247 0.96 4.56 7.19
CA ILE A 247 1.41 4.62 8.57
C ILE A 247 1.76 3.23 9.12
N PRO A 248 0.85 2.24 9.12
CA PRO A 248 1.17 0.90 9.62
C PRO A 248 2.18 0.13 8.75
N ASP A 249 2.12 0.25 7.42
CA ASP A 249 3.09 -0.43 6.54
C ASP A 249 4.52 0.11 6.72
N SER A 250 4.68 1.32 7.25
CA SER A 250 5.99 1.84 7.63
C SER A 250 6.68 1.01 8.73
N VAL A 251 5.91 0.27 9.52
CA VAL A 251 6.43 -0.58 10.61
C VAL A 251 6.42 -2.05 10.26
N PHE A 252 5.43 -2.54 9.51
CA PHE A 252 5.29 -3.97 9.27
C PHE A 252 6.45 -4.60 8.49
N ASP A 253 7.18 -3.81 7.71
CA ASP A 253 8.43 -4.20 7.05
C ASP A 253 9.70 -3.60 7.70
N LEU A 254 9.58 -3.11 8.93
CA LEU A 254 10.67 -2.66 9.82
C LEU A 254 11.44 -1.40 9.35
N TYR A 255 10.83 -0.55 8.52
CA TYR A 255 11.45 0.72 8.10
C TYR A 255 11.45 1.76 9.23
N VAL A 256 10.36 1.80 10.00
CA VAL A 256 10.16 2.65 11.17
C VAL A 256 9.95 1.75 12.39
N PRO A 257 10.63 1.98 13.53
CA PRO A 257 10.32 1.25 14.77
C PRO A 257 8.88 1.55 15.25
N ALA A 258 8.17 0.53 15.75
CA ALA A 258 6.78 0.63 16.20
C ALA A 258 6.56 1.68 17.29
N ALA A 259 7.60 1.96 18.10
CA ALA A 259 7.56 3.02 19.11
C ALA A 259 7.29 4.42 18.53
N HIS A 260 7.60 4.65 17.25
CA HIS A 260 7.36 5.91 16.56
C HIS A 260 6.00 5.98 15.86
N LEU A 261 5.15 4.94 15.90
CA LEU A 261 3.82 4.99 15.29
C LEU A 261 2.96 6.17 15.74
N PRO A 262 2.87 6.50 17.05
CA PRO A 262 2.09 7.66 17.47
C PRO A 262 2.61 8.97 16.91
N GLU A 263 3.94 9.11 16.80
CA GLU A 263 4.59 10.30 16.25
C GLU A 263 4.35 10.41 14.73
N LEU A 264 4.48 9.28 14.01
CA LEU A 264 4.22 9.18 12.58
C LEU A 264 2.75 9.46 12.24
N ASP A 265 1.81 8.87 12.98
CA ASP A 265 0.36 9.11 12.85
C ASP A 265 0.06 10.61 13.03
N ALA A 266 0.50 11.20 14.14
CA ALA A 266 0.27 12.62 14.41
C ALA A 266 0.88 13.54 13.34
N ALA A 267 2.11 13.26 12.90
CA ALA A 267 2.79 14.07 11.89
C ALA A 267 2.10 13.98 10.52
N MET A 268 1.72 12.78 10.09
CA MET A 268 1.13 12.55 8.77
C MET A 268 -0.33 12.98 8.73
N TYR A 269 -1.15 12.58 9.71
CA TYR A 269 -2.57 12.95 9.79
C TYR A 269 -2.77 14.46 9.95
N GLY A 270 -2.02 15.11 10.86
CA GLY A 270 -2.15 16.55 11.08
C GLY A 270 -1.82 17.37 9.83
N ARG A 271 -0.80 16.93 9.07
CA ARG A 271 -0.41 17.55 7.80
C ARG A 271 -1.40 17.25 6.68
N TYR A 272 -1.96 16.04 6.64
CA TYR A 272 -2.99 15.64 5.69
C TYR A 272 -4.27 16.48 5.83
N VAL A 273 -4.79 16.63 7.05
CA VAL A 273 -5.94 17.50 7.31
C VAL A 273 -5.68 18.93 6.88
N ARG A 274 -4.48 19.47 7.19
CA ARG A 274 -4.10 20.80 6.71
C ARG A 274 -4.14 20.90 5.18
N GLY A 275 -3.61 19.89 4.48
CA GLY A 275 -3.67 19.82 3.01
C GLY A 275 -5.11 19.77 2.48
N LEU A 276 -6.00 19.01 3.11
CA LEU A 276 -7.43 18.98 2.75
C LEU A 276 -8.09 20.37 2.88
N ARG A 277 -7.79 21.10 3.95
CA ARG A 277 -8.34 22.45 4.13
C ARG A 277 -7.83 23.42 3.06
N GLU A 278 -6.55 23.34 2.74
CA GLU A 278 -5.89 24.16 1.72
C GLU A 278 -6.36 23.86 0.29
N SER A 279 -6.73 22.60 -0.02
CA SER A 279 -7.32 22.25 -1.34
C SER A 279 -8.75 22.73 -1.53
N GLY A 280 -9.38 23.26 -0.47
CA GLY A 280 -10.75 23.73 -0.53
C GLY A 280 -11.77 22.74 0.04
N TRP A 281 -11.36 21.56 0.51
CA TRP A 281 -12.28 20.61 1.14
C TRP A 281 -12.83 21.17 2.45
N ARG A 282 -14.15 21.07 2.64
CA ARG A 282 -14.91 21.66 3.77
C ARG A 282 -15.66 20.64 4.62
N GLY A 283 -15.44 19.34 4.39
CA GLY A 283 -16.06 18.30 5.20
C GLY A 283 -15.56 18.27 6.65
N ASP A 284 -16.17 17.38 7.44
CA ASP A 284 -15.80 17.16 8.84
C ASP A 284 -14.54 16.29 8.94
N ASP A 285 -13.45 16.82 9.53
CA ASP A 285 -12.19 16.08 9.68
C ASP A 285 -12.36 14.79 10.51
N ARG A 286 -13.42 14.71 11.35
CA ARG A 286 -13.74 13.48 12.09
C ARG A 286 -14.08 12.30 11.17
N LEU A 287 -14.66 12.54 10.00
CA LEU A 287 -14.92 11.50 8.99
C LEU A 287 -13.61 10.98 8.40
N VAL A 288 -12.61 11.86 8.23
CA VAL A 288 -11.27 11.49 7.75
C VAL A 288 -10.53 10.69 8.81
N ARG A 289 -10.57 11.12 10.08
CA ARG A 289 -9.99 10.33 11.18
C ARG A 289 -10.64 8.96 11.28
N LEU A 290 -11.96 8.91 11.13
CA LEU A 290 -12.71 7.65 11.10
C LEU A 290 -12.19 6.73 9.99
N ALA A 291 -11.90 7.24 8.79
CA ALA A 291 -11.31 6.43 7.71
C ALA A 291 -9.92 5.89 8.06
N VAL A 292 -9.02 6.76 8.55
CA VAL A 292 -7.67 6.36 8.97
C VAL A 292 -7.73 5.27 10.03
N CYS A 293 -8.62 5.42 11.00
CA CYS A 293 -8.74 4.47 12.09
C CYS A 293 -9.41 3.15 11.63
N ALA A 294 -10.47 3.24 10.83
CA ALA A 294 -11.19 2.05 10.36
C ALA A 294 -10.39 1.22 9.35
N SER A 295 -9.42 1.82 8.65
CA SER A 295 -8.50 1.08 7.75
C SER A 295 -7.62 0.06 8.50
N ALA A 296 -7.58 0.08 9.84
CA ALA A 296 -6.96 -0.96 10.66
C ALA A 296 -7.42 -2.37 10.28
N VAL A 297 -8.68 -2.52 9.82
CA VAL A 297 -9.25 -3.80 9.36
C VAL A 297 -8.45 -4.43 8.20
N LYS A 298 -7.72 -3.63 7.41
CA LYS A 298 -6.84 -4.10 6.32
C LYS A 298 -5.87 -5.18 6.80
N TYR A 299 -5.49 -5.14 8.08
CA TYR A 299 -4.42 -5.93 8.67
C TYR A 299 -4.90 -7.06 9.59
N ASP A 300 -6.21 -7.34 9.64
CA ASP A 300 -6.78 -8.38 10.51
C ASP A 300 -6.15 -9.78 10.27
N TRP A 301 -5.65 -10.02 9.06
CA TRP A 301 -5.04 -11.27 8.61
C TRP A 301 -3.57 -11.44 9.00
N LEU A 302 -2.88 -10.35 9.39
CA LEU A 302 -1.41 -10.33 9.51
C LEU A 302 -0.93 -11.27 10.63
N VAL A 303 -1.52 -11.17 11.82
CA VAL A 303 -1.13 -12.02 12.96
C VAL A 303 -1.52 -13.47 12.74
N PRO A 304 -2.74 -13.83 12.29
CA PRO A 304 -3.05 -15.20 11.90
C PRO A 304 -2.04 -15.80 10.90
N ARG A 305 -1.59 -15.01 9.92
CA ARG A 305 -0.53 -15.43 8.98
C ARG A 305 0.81 -15.66 9.68
N MET A 306 1.19 -14.80 10.62
CA MET A 306 2.42 -14.98 11.41
C MET A 306 2.34 -16.28 12.22
N LEU A 307 1.21 -16.52 12.91
CA LEU A 307 0.98 -17.73 13.71
C LEU A 307 1.02 -19.01 12.85
N GLN A 308 0.54 -18.97 11.60
CA GLN A 308 0.67 -20.08 10.64
C GLN A 308 2.14 -20.44 10.30
N HIS A 309 3.08 -19.54 10.57
CA HIS A 309 4.47 -19.63 10.13
C HIS A 309 5.48 -19.59 11.28
N LEU A 310 5.10 -20.01 12.48
CA LEU A 310 5.98 -20.03 13.66
C LEU A 310 7.30 -20.78 13.44
N ASP A 311 7.26 -21.88 12.68
CA ASP A 311 8.44 -22.72 12.40
C ASP A 311 9.26 -22.26 11.19
N ARG A 312 8.92 -21.12 10.58
CA ARG A 312 9.60 -20.60 9.39
C ARG A 312 10.46 -19.41 9.74
N GLN A 313 11.67 -19.37 9.17
CA GLN A 313 12.53 -18.19 9.22
C GLN A 313 11.84 -17.04 8.48
N PRO A 314 11.48 -15.93 9.16
CA PRO A 314 10.92 -14.80 8.46
C PRO A 314 11.97 -14.15 7.57
N LEU A 315 11.49 -13.66 6.43
CA LEU A 315 12.25 -12.94 5.43
C LEU A 315 11.72 -11.51 5.35
N GLY A 316 12.60 -10.55 5.10
CA GLY A 316 12.22 -9.18 4.83
C GLY A 316 11.51 -9.05 3.48
N TYR A 317 11.02 -7.85 3.18
CA TYR A 317 10.39 -7.58 1.89
C TYR A 317 11.26 -8.04 0.72
N GLY A 318 10.64 -8.70 -0.27
CA GLY A 318 11.32 -9.34 -1.39
C GLY A 318 11.84 -10.75 -1.13
N GLY A 319 11.77 -11.26 0.11
CA GLY A 319 12.10 -12.64 0.43
C GLY A 319 13.58 -13.00 0.30
N GLN A 320 14.48 -12.02 0.26
CA GLN A 320 15.92 -12.26 0.03
C GLN A 320 16.73 -12.34 1.33
N ALA A 321 16.43 -11.47 2.29
CA ALA A 321 17.20 -11.34 3.52
C ALA A 321 16.42 -11.87 4.73
N PRO A 322 17.02 -12.73 5.57
CA PRO A 322 16.38 -13.15 6.82
C PRO A 322 16.22 -11.96 7.77
N VAL A 323 15.14 -11.98 8.54
CA VAL A 323 14.86 -11.02 9.62
C VAL A 323 14.82 -11.77 10.94
N GLU A 324 15.30 -11.14 12.00
CA GLU A 324 15.20 -11.71 13.34
C GLU A 324 13.71 -11.87 13.74
N ALA A 325 13.28 -13.11 13.97
CA ALA A 325 11.88 -13.42 14.22
C ALA A 325 11.34 -12.72 15.48
N ALA A 326 12.11 -12.70 16.56
CA ALA A 326 11.73 -12.05 17.81
C ALA A 326 11.48 -10.55 17.60
N ARG A 327 12.38 -9.86 16.89
CA ARG A 327 12.21 -8.45 16.50
C ARG A 327 10.95 -8.26 15.65
N LEU A 328 10.77 -9.07 14.59
CA LEU A 328 9.62 -8.93 13.71
C LEU A 328 8.29 -9.09 14.46
N TYR A 329 8.18 -10.10 15.33
CA TYR A 329 6.98 -10.34 16.12
C TYR A 329 6.72 -9.20 17.10
N ARG A 330 7.76 -8.68 17.76
CA ARG A 330 7.64 -7.55 18.69
C ARG A 330 7.14 -6.28 18.00
N GLU A 331 7.76 -5.93 16.88
CA GLU A 331 7.43 -4.72 16.12
C GLU A 331 6.03 -4.81 15.51
N ARG A 332 5.71 -5.92 14.81
CA ARG A 332 4.37 -6.14 14.24
C ARG A 332 3.30 -6.25 15.31
N GLY A 333 3.58 -6.93 16.43
CA GLY A 333 2.65 -7.03 17.55
C GLY A 333 2.35 -5.68 18.21
N THR A 334 3.37 -4.85 18.41
CA THR A 334 3.22 -3.49 18.94
C THR A 334 2.40 -2.61 17.99
N ALA A 335 2.67 -2.70 16.69
CA ALA A 335 1.91 -2.00 15.67
C ALA A 335 0.45 -2.46 15.60
N MET A 336 0.18 -3.76 15.65
CA MET A 336 -1.19 -4.29 15.68
C MET A 336 -1.94 -3.88 16.94
N LEU A 337 -1.28 -3.83 18.10
CA LEU A 337 -1.90 -3.31 19.33
C LEU A 337 -2.28 -1.83 19.18
N PHE A 338 -1.42 -1.03 18.53
CA PHE A 338 -1.74 0.35 18.20
C PHE A 338 -2.97 0.46 17.27
N LEU A 339 -3.04 -0.36 16.22
CA LEU A 339 -4.19 -0.38 15.29
C LEU A 339 -5.50 -0.85 15.95
N THR A 340 -5.45 -1.70 16.98
CA THR A 340 -6.68 -2.07 17.71
C THR A 340 -7.28 -0.87 18.47
N ARG A 341 -6.44 0.06 18.94
CA ARG A 341 -6.90 1.33 19.54
C ARG A 341 -7.49 2.27 18.50
N TRP A 342 -7.01 2.22 17.26
CA TRP A 342 -7.66 2.87 16.14
C TRP A 342 -9.05 2.29 15.90
N ALA A 343 -9.24 0.97 15.92
CA ALA A 343 -10.59 0.39 15.80
C ALA A 343 -11.54 0.86 16.92
N ASP A 344 -11.06 0.98 18.16
CA ASP A 344 -11.83 1.58 19.26
C ASP A 344 -12.14 3.07 19.03
N GLU A 345 -11.20 3.83 18.45
CA GLU A 345 -11.40 5.22 18.07
C GLU A 345 -12.43 5.37 16.94
N ALA A 346 -12.38 4.48 15.94
CA ALA A 346 -13.36 4.41 14.88
C ALA A 346 -14.78 4.18 15.45
N ARG A 347 -14.93 3.33 16.47
CA ARG A 347 -16.23 3.13 17.14
C ARG A 347 -16.74 4.41 17.76
N ARG A 348 -15.92 5.07 18.59
CA ARG A 348 -16.29 6.32 19.26
C ARG A 348 -16.65 7.43 18.26
N LEU A 349 -15.89 7.53 17.17
CA LEU A 349 -16.16 8.51 16.12
C LEU A 349 -17.44 8.19 15.36
N SER A 350 -17.67 6.92 15.02
CA SER A 350 -18.90 6.50 14.35
C SER A 350 -20.14 6.77 15.20
N ASP A 351 -20.10 6.47 16.50
CA ASP A 351 -21.19 6.74 17.44
C ASP A 351 -21.47 8.25 17.59
N ALA A 352 -20.42 9.09 17.50
CA ALA A 352 -20.53 10.55 17.60
C ALA A 352 -20.95 11.25 16.29
N LEU A 353 -20.95 10.51 15.17
CA LEU A 353 -21.30 11.00 13.83
C LEU A 353 -22.63 10.44 13.31
N ALA A 354 -23.17 9.41 13.97
CA ALA A 354 -24.53 8.91 13.79
C ALA A 354 -25.55 9.88 14.39
#